data_AF-A0A2S6X4U0-F1
#
_entry.id   AF-A0A2S6X4U0-F1
#
_cell.length_a   1.000
_cell.length_b   1.000
_cell.length_c   1.000
_cell.angle_alpha   90.00
_cell.angle_beta   90.00
_cell.angle_gamma   90.00
#
_symmetry.space_group_name_H-M   'P 1'
#
loop_
_entity.id
_entity.type
_entity.pdbx_description
1 polymer ?
#
loop_
_entity_poly.entity_id
_entity_poly.type
_entity_poly.pdbx_seq_one_letter_code
_entity_poly.pdbx_strand_id
1 'polypeptide(L)'
;MRILIWHVHGSWTTAFVQGPHTYLVPVTRDRGPDGLGRARTWDWPDSVVEVPPERLRDEEIDLVILQRPHELDLVDRWLGRRPPLVYLEHNAPDGDVPRTRHPAADIPGVTLVHVTHFNRLMWDAGPADTAVVEHGIVDPGHRWTGELERAAVVVNEPIRRGRTTGTDLLPEFSRAAPLDVFGMRTEGLADHLGVDPGRCRTQDVPQSELHTELARRRVYVHPVRWTSLGLSLLEAMHLGMPVVALATTEVTEAVPPGAGVVSNRIDVLTDAVRDFLADPLHARAVGEAARAAALAHYGLPRFLDDWERLLKEVTR
;
A
#
# COMPACT_ATOMS: atom_id res chain seq x y z
N MET A 1 2.50 25.06 0.43
CA MET A 1 3.24 24.75 1.67
C MET A 1 4.52 24.02 1.33
N ARG A 2 5.49 24.04 2.24
CA ARG A 2 6.73 23.26 2.23
C ARG A 2 6.63 22.18 3.30
N ILE A 3 6.47 20.93 2.86
CA ILE A 3 6.18 19.79 3.71
C ILE A 3 7.42 18.91 3.82
N LEU A 4 7.92 18.69 5.03
CA LEU A 4 8.98 17.72 5.28
C LEU A 4 8.38 16.31 5.39
N ILE A 5 8.89 15.37 4.60
CA ILE A 5 8.49 13.95 4.65
C ILE A 5 9.67 13.03 4.30
N TRP A 6 9.73 11.86 4.93
CA TRP A 6 10.72 10.82 4.62
C TRP A 6 10.22 9.87 3.53
N HIS A 7 11.12 9.42 2.66
CA HIS A 7 10.82 8.38 1.68
C HIS A 7 10.80 7.00 2.36
N VAL A 8 9.64 6.65 2.93
CA VAL A 8 9.41 5.37 3.64
C VAL A 8 8.58 4.41 2.79
N HIS A 9 7.42 4.85 2.30
CA HIS A 9 6.50 4.02 1.53
C HIS A 9 6.37 4.51 0.09
N GLY A 10 7.31 4.09 -0.77
CA GLY A 10 7.48 4.62 -2.13
C GLY A 10 6.21 4.76 -2.96
N SER A 11 5.41 3.69 -3.11
CA SER A 11 4.15 3.74 -3.87
C SER A 11 3.13 4.74 -3.31
N TRP A 12 3.06 4.89 -1.99
CA TRP A 12 2.15 5.84 -1.36
C TRP A 12 2.67 7.28 -1.53
N THR A 13 3.96 7.49 -1.27
CA THR A 13 4.60 8.80 -1.42
C THR A 13 4.48 9.29 -2.86
N THR A 14 4.61 8.41 -3.86
CA THR A 14 4.41 8.73 -5.28
C THR A 14 3.05 9.35 -5.57
N ALA A 15 1.97 8.88 -4.94
CA ALA A 15 0.65 9.50 -5.06
C ALA A 15 0.61 10.84 -4.31
N PHE A 16 1.11 10.89 -3.08
CA PHE A 16 1.05 12.08 -2.23
C PHE A 16 1.78 13.28 -2.84
N VAL A 17 2.96 13.05 -3.42
CA VAL A 17 3.77 14.13 -3.98
C VAL A 17 3.23 14.72 -5.29
N GLN A 18 2.14 14.19 -5.84
CA GLN A 18 1.45 14.79 -6.98
C GLN A 18 0.62 16.03 -6.59
N GLY A 19 0.45 16.29 -5.29
CA GLY A 19 -0.25 17.48 -4.81
C GLY A 19 0.51 18.78 -5.07
N PRO A 20 -0.12 19.94 -4.83
CA PRO A 20 0.36 21.25 -5.26
C PRO A 20 1.46 21.86 -4.35
N HIS A 21 2.07 21.06 -3.48
CA HIS A 21 3.04 21.53 -2.49
C HIS A 21 4.48 21.29 -2.92
N THR A 22 5.41 21.92 -2.21
CA THR A 22 6.83 21.55 -2.25
C THR A 22 7.08 20.52 -1.17
N TYR A 23 7.66 19.37 -1.53
CA TYR A 23 7.94 18.28 -0.61
C TYR A 23 9.44 18.22 -0.37
N LEU A 24 9.89 18.47 0.86
CA LEU A 24 11.28 18.34 1.23
C LEU A 24 11.53 16.90 1.67
N VAL A 25 12.46 16.21 1.01
CA VAL A 25 12.85 14.85 1.33
C VAL A 25 14.31 14.83 1.79
N PRO A 26 14.61 14.36 3.02
CA PRO A 26 15.99 14.31 3.49
C PRO A 26 16.87 13.44 2.60
N VAL A 27 18.09 13.90 2.32
CA VAL A 27 19.12 13.11 1.63
C VAL A 27 20.42 13.08 2.43
N THR A 28 20.86 11.91 2.86
CA THR A 28 22.18 11.71 3.49
C THR A 28 23.19 11.23 2.46
N ARG A 29 24.48 11.37 2.75
CA ARG A 29 25.56 10.97 1.82
C ARG A 29 25.51 9.49 1.45
N ASP A 30 25.13 8.65 2.40
CA ASP A 30 24.97 7.20 2.25
C ASP A 30 23.60 6.80 1.67
N ARG A 31 22.66 7.76 1.57
CA ARG A 31 21.26 7.53 1.18
C ARG A 31 20.60 6.40 1.98
N GLY A 32 20.86 6.39 3.28
CA GLY A 32 20.33 5.42 4.22
C GLY A 32 18.84 5.62 4.54
N PRO A 33 18.27 4.81 5.45
CA PRO A 33 16.83 4.82 5.77
C PRO A 33 16.27 6.16 6.25
N ASP A 34 17.10 7.05 6.78
CA ASP A 34 16.68 8.38 7.28
C ASP A 34 16.93 9.50 6.27
N GLY A 35 17.53 9.19 5.12
CA GLY A 35 17.96 10.16 4.13
C GLY A 35 18.09 9.58 2.73
N LEU A 36 17.14 8.72 2.32
CA LEU A 36 17.20 8.04 1.02
C LEU A 36 17.14 9.05 -0.16
N GLY A 37 16.47 10.17 0.06
CA GLY A 37 16.15 11.17 -0.96
C GLY A 37 15.00 10.75 -1.86
N ARG A 38 14.99 11.29 -3.08
CA ARG A 38 13.98 11.03 -4.10
C ARG A 38 13.96 9.57 -4.52
N ALA A 39 12.79 9.10 -4.94
CA ALA A 39 12.64 7.81 -5.57
C ALA A 39 13.53 7.66 -6.81
N ARG A 40 14.08 6.45 -6.99
CA ARG A 40 14.76 6.03 -8.22
C ARG A 40 13.87 5.19 -9.13
N THR A 41 12.85 4.56 -8.55
CA THR A 41 11.91 3.63 -9.20
C THR A 41 10.60 4.29 -9.62
N TRP A 42 10.33 5.50 -9.14
CA TRP A 42 9.14 6.29 -9.47
C TRP A 42 9.56 7.67 -9.97
N ASP A 43 8.81 8.18 -10.94
CA ASP A 43 8.98 9.54 -11.44
C ASP A 43 8.25 10.52 -10.52
N TRP A 44 9.00 11.11 -9.60
CA TRP A 44 8.48 12.18 -8.73
C TRP A 44 8.58 13.55 -9.43
N PRO A 45 7.62 14.46 -9.21
CA PRO A 45 7.67 15.79 -9.81
C PRO A 45 8.83 16.63 -9.25
N ASP A 46 9.23 17.68 -9.97
CA ASP A 46 10.30 18.62 -9.56
C ASP A 46 9.99 19.36 -8.25
N SER A 47 8.72 19.36 -7.82
CA SER A 47 8.30 19.88 -6.53
C SER A 47 8.83 19.07 -5.33
N VAL A 48 9.39 17.87 -5.55
CA VAL A 48 10.06 17.09 -4.50
C VAL A 48 11.55 17.45 -4.44
N VAL A 49 11.99 18.11 -3.39
CA VAL A 49 13.34 18.67 -3.28
C VAL A 49 14.15 17.86 -2.27
N GLU A 50 15.29 17.32 -2.69
CA GLU A 50 16.24 16.68 -1.77
C GLU A 50 16.95 17.75 -0.93
N VAL A 51 16.97 17.56 0.39
CA VAL A 51 17.64 18.49 1.32
C VAL A 51 18.55 17.73 2.28
N PRO A 52 19.85 18.06 2.36
CA PRO A 52 20.73 17.50 3.38
C PRO A 52 20.28 17.88 4.80
N PRO A 53 20.37 16.98 5.81
CA PRO A 53 19.94 17.27 7.17
C PRO A 53 20.50 18.57 7.77
N GLU A 54 21.76 18.90 7.47
CA GLU A 54 22.44 20.12 7.92
C GLU A 54 21.81 21.42 7.43
N ARG A 55 20.99 21.36 6.38
CA ARG A 55 20.28 22.52 5.82
C ARG A 55 18.84 22.65 6.30
N LEU A 56 18.25 21.59 6.86
CA LEU A 56 16.83 21.56 7.22
C LEU A 56 16.44 22.62 8.26
N ARG A 57 17.38 23.02 9.14
CA ARG A 57 17.17 24.07 10.14
C ARG A 57 16.82 25.42 9.51
N ASP A 58 17.40 25.70 8.35
CA ASP A 58 17.26 26.99 7.67
C ASP A 58 16.11 26.99 6.64
N GLU A 59 15.44 25.86 6.46
CA GLU A 59 14.30 25.74 5.56
C GLU A 59 13.00 26.22 6.23
N GLU A 60 12.20 26.98 5.47
CA GLU A 60 10.84 27.34 5.84
C GLU A 60 9.95 26.10 5.70
N ILE A 61 9.90 25.27 6.75
CA ILE A 61 9.03 24.10 6.84
C ILE A 61 7.73 24.50 7.54
N ASP A 62 6.61 24.33 6.82
CA ASP A 62 5.26 24.64 7.27
C ASP A 62 4.63 23.48 8.05
N LEU A 63 4.98 22.23 7.70
CA LEU A 63 4.43 21.01 8.29
C LEU A 63 5.41 19.83 8.14
N VAL A 64 5.38 18.90 9.09
CA VAL A 64 6.14 17.65 9.02
C VAL A 64 5.20 16.45 9.03
N ILE A 65 5.42 15.50 8.11
CA ILE A 65 4.76 14.19 8.10
C ILE A 65 5.74 13.13 8.60
N LEU A 66 5.49 12.66 9.82
CA LEU A 66 6.15 11.52 10.45
C LEU A 66 5.49 10.22 9.95
N GLN A 67 6.27 9.18 9.76
CA GLN A 67 5.84 7.83 9.37
C GLN A 67 6.49 6.74 10.23
N ARG A 68 7.51 7.10 11.03
CA ARG A 68 8.21 6.17 11.94
C ARG A 68 8.44 6.82 13.30
N PRO A 69 8.48 6.03 14.40
CA PRO A 69 8.56 6.60 15.75
C PRO A 69 9.78 7.50 15.99
N HIS A 70 10.95 7.12 15.48
CA HIS A 70 12.20 7.86 15.72
C HIS A 70 12.33 9.14 14.90
N GLU A 71 11.42 9.41 13.96
CA GLU A 71 11.47 10.63 13.14
C GLU A 71 11.18 11.89 13.96
N LEU A 72 10.47 11.78 15.09
CA LEU A 72 10.31 12.92 16.01
C LEU A 72 11.67 13.37 16.58
N ASP A 73 12.55 12.43 16.92
CA ASP A 73 13.91 12.76 17.38
C ASP A 73 14.75 13.36 16.23
N LEU A 74 14.48 12.97 14.97
CA LEU A 74 15.12 13.59 13.80
C LEU A 74 14.67 15.04 13.65
N VAL A 75 13.37 15.32 13.80
CA VAL A 75 12.83 16.68 13.79
C VAL A 75 13.53 17.55 14.82
N ASP A 76 13.60 17.11 16.07
CA ASP A 76 14.25 17.88 17.14
C ASP A 76 15.71 18.18 16.85
N ARG A 77 16.46 17.17 16.37
CA ARG A 77 17.89 17.31 16.08
C ARG A 77 18.16 18.19 14.86
N TRP A 78 17.40 18.00 13.78
CA TRP A 78 17.70 18.61 12.48
C TRP A 78 17.05 19.99 12.33
N LEU A 79 15.85 20.20 12.84
CA LEU A 79 15.13 21.47 12.67
C LEU A 79 15.35 22.40 13.87
N GLY A 80 15.53 21.86 15.08
CA GLY A 80 15.61 22.67 16.31
C GLY A 80 14.34 23.45 16.65
N ARG A 81 13.23 23.14 15.97
CA ARG A 81 11.88 23.64 16.18
C ARG A 81 10.89 22.55 15.77
N ARG A 82 9.64 22.65 16.21
CA ARG A 82 8.56 21.73 15.84
C ARG A 82 7.44 22.48 15.10
N PRO A 83 7.42 22.45 13.76
CA PRO A 83 6.23 22.82 12.99
C PRO A 83 5.03 21.92 13.36
N PRO A 84 3.81 22.23 12.90
CA PRO A 84 2.69 21.30 12.95
C PRO A 84 3.08 19.89 12.50
N LEU A 85 2.66 18.89 13.27
CA LEU A 85 3.05 17.49 13.07
C LEU A 85 1.83 16.67 12.65
N VAL A 86 2.00 15.92 11.57
CA VAL A 86 1.13 14.80 11.20
C VAL A 86 1.91 13.52 11.39
N TYR A 87 1.32 12.52 12.04
CA TYR A 87 1.85 11.15 12.01
C TYR A 87 0.97 10.31 11.09
N LEU A 88 1.56 9.76 10.03
CA LEU A 88 0.90 8.93 9.04
C LEU A 88 1.16 7.44 9.33
N GLU A 89 0.11 6.72 9.69
CA GLU A 89 0.17 5.29 10.00
C GLU A 89 -0.30 4.44 8.82
N HIS A 90 0.65 3.70 8.24
CA HIS A 90 0.47 2.82 7.08
C HIS A 90 0.05 1.40 7.47
N ASN A 91 0.30 0.96 8.70
CA ASN A 91 0.25 -0.43 9.11
C ASN A 91 -0.88 -0.68 10.12
N ALA A 92 -1.40 -1.91 10.07
CA ALA A 92 -2.21 -2.44 11.16
C ALA A 92 -1.32 -2.58 12.42
N PRO A 93 -1.89 -2.49 13.63
CA PRO A 93 -1.12 -2.67 14.86
C PRO A 93 -0.54 -4.08 14.95
N ASP A 94 0.68 -4.16 15.49
CA ASP A 94 1.32 -5.42 15.86
C ASP A 94 1.27 -5.63 17.39
N GLY A 95 1.59 -6.84 17.86
CA GLY A 95 1.67 -7.14 19.29
C GLY A 95 0.33 -7.46 19.94
N ASP A 96 0.00 -6.77 21.05
CA ASP A 96 -1.16 -7.04 21.91
C ASP A 96 -2.44 -6.41 21.37
N VAL A 97 -2.83 -6.74 20.13
CA VAL A 97 -4.04 -6.22 19.48
C VAL A 97 -5.30 -6.75 20.19
N PRO A 98 -6.33 -5.92 20.50
CA PRO A 98 -6.52 -4.52 20.10
C PRO A 98 -6.01 -3.46 21.11
N ARG A 99 -5.16 -3.84 22.07
CA ARG A 99 -4.62 -2.95 23.11
C ARG A 99 -3.29 -2.29 22.72
N THR A 100 -2.83 -2.49 21.49
CA THR A 100 -1.60 -1.88 21.00
C THR A 100 -1.76 -0.36 20.94
N ARG A 101 -1.09 0.35 21.84
CA ARG A 101 -1.03 1.80 21.87
C ARG A 101 -0.14 2.33 20.74
N HIS A 102 -0.64 3.34 20.04
CA HIS A 102 0.06 3.94 18.92
C HIS A 102 1.24 4.82 19.41
N PRO A 103 2.42 4.80 18.76
CA PRO A 103 3.58 5.62 19.15
C PRO A 103 3.30 7.13 19.20
N ALA A 104 2.37 7.60 18.37
CA ALA A 104 1.94 8.99 18.33
C ALA A 104 0.86 9.37 19.35
N ALA A 105 0.32 8.41 20.12
CA ALA A 105 -0.81 8.66 21.03
C ALA A 105 -0.54 9.78 22.04
N ASP A 106 0.71 9.92 22.47
CA ASP A 106 1.12 10.85 23.51
C ASP A 106 1.97 12.03 22.98
N ILE A 107 2.06 12.22 21.66
CA ILE A 107 2.79 13.36 21.06
C ILE A 107 1.87 14.60 21.10
N PRO A 108 2.21 15.67 21.85
CA PRO A 108 1.33 16.82 21.99
C PRO A 108 1.07 17.53 20.66
N GLY A 109 -0.21 17.74 20.34
CA GLY A 109 -0.65 18.48 19.15
C GLY A 109 -0.45 17.75 17.82
N VAL A 110 -0.08 16.46 17.83
CA VAL A 110 0.00 15.66 16.61
C VAL A 110 -1.40 15.30 16.11
N THR A 111 -1.60 15.32 14.79
CA THR A 111 -2.73 14.64 14.17
C THR A 111 -2.27 13.28 13.65
N LEU A 112 -2.88 12.20 14.15
CA LEU A 112 -2.65 10.84 13.70
C LEU A 112 -3.58 10.52 12.52
N VAL A 113 -2.99 10.32 11.36
CA VAL A 113 -3.69 9.97 10.12
C VAL A 113 -3.50 8.49 9.84
N HIS A 114 -4.61 7.76 9.75
CA HIS A 114 -4.61 6.38 9.33
C HIS A 114 -4.94 6.28 7.84
N VAL A 115 -4.28 5.36 7.13
CA VAL A 115 -4.55 5.12 5.70
C VAL A 115 -5.79 4.26 5.43
N THR A 116 -6.45 3.76 6.48
CA THR A 116 -7.64 2.91 6.42
C THR A 116 -8.52 3.14 7.64
N HIS A 117 -9.83 2.85 7.52
CA HIS A 117 -10.74 2.88 8.65
C HIS A 117 -10.46 1.75 9.64
N PHE A 118 -10.02 0.58 9.16
CA PHE A 118 -9.56 -0.53 10.00
C PHE A 118 -8.39 -0.12 10.90
N ASN A 119 -7.35 0.54 10.37
CA ASN A 119 -6.24 1.00 11.21
C ASN A 119 -6.72 1.94 12.32
N ARG A 120 -7.58 2.91 11.98
CA ARG A 120 -8.16 3.84 12.97
C ARG A 120 -8.96 3.11 14.05
N LEU A 121 -9.66 2.05 13.66
CA LEU A 121 -10.45 1.23 14.59
C LEU A 121 -9.56 0.40 15.53
N MET A 122 -8.43 -0.10 15.03
CA MET A 122 -7.62 -1.12 15.72
C MET A 122 -6.49 -0.56 16.58
N TRP A 123 -5.98 0.64 16.27
CA TRP A 123 -4.96 1.31 17.08
C TRP A 123 -5.57 2.00 18.30
N ASP A 124 -4.97 1.82 19.48
CA ASP A 124 -5.23 2.72 20.61
C ASP A 124 -4.48 4.03 20.37
N ALA A 125 -5.17 5.01 19.78
CA ALA A 125 -4.66 6.36 19.53
C ALA A 125 -4.58 7.23 20.79
N GLY A 126 -5.06 6.76 21.94
CA GLY A 126 -5.12 7.55 23.16
C GLY A 126 -5.83 8.90 22.95
N PRO A 127 -5.25 10.02 23.41
CA PRO A 127 -5.83 11.35 23.26
C PRO A 127 -5.52 12.04 21.92
N ALA A 128 -4.74 11.43 21.02
CA ALA A 128 -4.36 12.07 19.76
C ALA A 128 -5.58 12.31 18.87
N ASP A 129 -5.62 13.47 18.20
CA ASP A 129 -6.61 13.73 17.17
C ASP A 129 -6.40 12.76 16.01
N THR A 130 -7.48 12.11 15.55
CA THR A 130 -7.41 11.09 14.51
C THR A 130 -8.20 11.47 13.26
N ALA A 131 -7.60 11.21 12.10
CA ALA A 131 -8.23 11.30 10.79
C ALA A 131 -7.98 10.02 9.98
N VAL A 132 -8.80 9.82 8.94
CA VAL A 132 -8.54 8.81 7.91
C VAL A 132 -8.37 9.54 6.60
N VAL A 133 -7.27 9.27 5.91
CA VAL A 133 -7.12 9.60 4.48
C VAL A 133 -6.75 8.31 3.79
N GLU A 134 -7.75 7.70 3.17
CA GLU A 134 -7.61 6.44 2.43
C GLU A 134 -6.55 6.57 1.31
N HIS A 135 -6.01 5.46 0.85
CA HIS A 135 -5.02 5.46 -0.22
C HIS A 135 -5.50 6.12 -1.53
N GLY A 136 -4.55 6.62 -2.33
CA GLY A 136 -4.77 7.09 -3.69
C GLY A 136 -3.82 6.39 -4.65
N ILE A 137 -4.31 6.04 -5.83
CA ILE A 137 -3.53 5.37 -6.88
C ILE A 137 -3.37 6.32 -8.07
N VAL A 138 -2.13 6.45 -8.55
CA VAL A 138 -1.85 7.04 -9.87
C VAL A 138 -2.35 6.03 -10.91
N ASP A 139 -3.46 6.33 -11.57
CA ASP A 139 -4.17 5.37 -12.42
C ASP A 139 -3.26 4.81 -13.54
N PRO A 140 -2.92 3.51 -13.50
CA PRO A 140 -2.12 2.88 -14.55
C PRO A 140 -2.91 2.65 -15.85
N GLY A 141 -4.22 2.91 -15.84
CA GLY A 141 -5.16 2.62 -16.91
C GLY A 141 -5.68 1.19 -16.86
N HIS A 142 -6.74 0.92 -17.63
CA HIS A 142 -7.22 -0.44 -17.85
C HIS A 142 -6.21 -1.21 -18.73
N ARG A 143 -5.64 -2.30 -18.21
CA ARG A 143 -4.63 -3.10 -18.93
C ARG A 143 -4.95 -4.59 -19.00
N TRP A 144 -5.93 -5.07 -18.22
CA TRP A 144 -6.22 -6.49 -18.10
C TRP A 144 -6.51 -7.14 -19.45
N THR A 145 -5.77 -8.21 -19.75
CA THR A 145 -5.97 -9.07 -20.92
C THR A 145 -6.37 -10.48 -20.52
N GLY A 146 -5.93 -10.96 -19.35
CA GLY A 146 -6.23 -12.29 -18.85
C GLY A 146 -5.80 -13.42 -19.79
N GLU A 147 -4.79 -13.20 -20.63
CA GLU A 147 -4.35 -14.15 -21.67
C GLU A 147 -3.65 -15.40 -21.09
N LEU A 148 -3.10 -15.30 -19.88
CA LEU A 148 -2.44 -16.40 -19.18
C LEU A 148 -3.39 -17.00 -18.14
N GLU A 149 -3.65 -18.31 -18.26
CA GLU A 149 -4.45 -19.10 -17.32
C GLU A 149 -3.69 -19.37 -16.00
N ARG A 150 -3.33 -18.28 -15.32
CA ARG A 150 -2.59 -18.24 -14.06
C ARG A 150 -3.19 -17.17 -13.17
N ALA A 151 -3.08 -17.37 -11.86
CA ALA A 151 -3.44 -16.35 -10.87
C ALA A 151 -2.20 -15.54 -10.48
N ALA A 152 -2.34 -14.22 -10.40
CA ALA A 152 -1.30 -13.33 -9.90
C ALA A 152 -1.43 -13.13 -8.40
N VAL A 153 -0.29 -13.09 -7.69
CA VAL A 153 -0.19 -12.69 -6.29
C VAL A 153 0.93 -11.67 -6.19
N VAL A 154 0.76 -10.59 -5.42
CA VAL A 154 1.84 -9.61 -5.18
C VAL A 154 2.20 -9.60 -3.70
N VAL A 155 3.43 -9.96 -3.37
CA VAL A 155 3.94 -10.02 -2.00
C VAL A 155 5.44 -9.82 -1.95
N ASN A 156 5.88 -8.90 -1.07
CA ASN A 156 7.29 -8.72 -0.75
C ASN A 156 7.70 -9.58 0.43
N GLU A 157 8.86 -10.23 0.33
CA GLU A 157 9.46 -11.09 1.36
C GLU A 157 8.51 -12.17 1.91
N PRO A 158 7.80 -12.94 1.05
CA PRO A 158 6.73 -13.85 1.47
C PRO A 158 7.19 -14.89 2.50
N ILE A 159 8.42 -15.39 2.40
CA ILE A 159 8.98 -16.37 3.35
C ILE A 159 9.16 -15.74 4.73
N ARG A 160 9.71 -14.52 4.80
CA ARG A 160 9.93 -13.80 6.07
C ARG A 160 8.60 -13.39 6.71
N ARG A 161 7.65 -12.92 5.90
CA ARG A 161 6.35 -12.40 6.38
C ARG A 161 5.31 -13.51 6.62
N GLY A 162 5.49 -14.68 6.02
CA GLY A 162 4.75 -15.89 6.31
C GLY A 162 3.24 -15.68 6.37
N ARG A 163 2.65 -15.99 7.54
CA ARG A 163 1.20 -15.99 7.74
C ARG A 163 0.56 -14.61 7.61
N THR A 164 1.31 -13.54 7.92
CA THR A 164 0.85 -12.14 7.81
C THR A 164 0.40 -11.84 6.38
N THR A 165 1.17 -12.31 5.39
CA THR A 165 0.89 -12.12 3.96
C THR A 165 0.17 -13.30 3.32
N GLY A 166 -0.28 -14.29 4.10
CA GLY A 166 -0.97 -15.45 3.54
C GLY A 166 -0.10 -16.45 2.80
N THR A 167 1.22 -16.42 3.01
CA THR A 167 2.16 -17.25 2.26
C THR A 167 1.85 -18.74 2.41
N ASP A 168 1.42 -19.17 3.59
CA ASP A 168 0.97 -20.53 3.90
C ASP A 168 -0.33 -20.95 3.20
N LEU A 169 -1.08 -20.01 2.61
CA LEU A 169 -2.30 -20.31 1.83
C LEU A 169 -2.02 -20.55 0.35
N LEU A 170 -0.84 -20.16 -0.14
CA LEU A 170 -0.50 -20.30 -1.56
C LEU A 170 -0.55 -21.76 -2.05
N PRO A 171 -0.23 -22.81 -1.26
CA PRO A 171 -0.45 -24.19 -1.69
C PRO A 171 -1.91 -24.50 -2.07
N GLU A 172 -2.89 -24.00 -1.30
CA GLU A 172 -4.32 -24.17 -1.59
C GLU A 172 -4.72 -23.47 -2.89
N PHE A 173 -4.33 -22.20 -3.05
CA PHE A 173 -4.59 -21.45 -4.27
C PHE A 173 -3.91 -22.06 -5.48
N SER A 174 -2.68 -22.57 -5.33
CA SER A 174 -1.98 -23.24 -6.42
C SER A 174 -2.77 -24.43 -6.95
N ARG A 175 -3.57 -25.12 -6.09
CA ARG A 175 -4.44 -26.23 -6.49
C ARG A 175 -5.62 -25.80 -7.35
N ALA A 176 -6.08 -24.57 -7.20
CA ALA A 176 -7.10 -23.97 -8.06
C ALA A 176 -6.52 -23.51 -9.41
N ALA A 177 -5.36 -22.84 -9.39
CA ALA A 177 -4.69 -22.31 -10.57
C ALA A 177 -3.17 -22.21 -10.36
N PRO A 178 -2.33 -22.41 -11.39
CA PRO A 178 -0.92 -22.07 -11.28
C PRO A 178 -0.72 -20.59 -10.89
N LEU A 179 0.18 -20.33 -9.95
CA LEU A 179 0.45 -19.00 -9.42
C LEU A 179 1.68 -18.37 -10.06
N ASP A 180 1.59 -17.09 -10.32
CA ASP A 180 2.73 -16.20 -10.53
C ASP A 180 2.78 -15.18 -9.40
N VAL A 181 3.82 -15.29 -8.56
CA VAL A 181 4.04 -14.48 -7.37
C VAL A 181 5.03 -13.38 -7.71
N PHE A 182 4.58 -12.14 -7.66
CA PHE A 182 5.36 -10.95 -7.95
C PHE A 182 5.82 -10.26 -6.67
N GLY A 183 7.05 -9.74 -6.67
CA GLY A 183 7.58 -8.93 -5.57
C GLY A 183 9.02 -9.27 -5.23
N MET A 184 9.55 -8.53 -4.25
CA MET A 184 10.94 -8.62 -3.83
C MET A 184 11.20 -9.82 -2.93
N ARG A 185 12.39 -10.41 -3.04
CA ARG A 185 12.87 -11.52 -2.18
C ARG A 185 11.90 -12.71 -2.16
N THR A 186 11.46 -13.11 -3.35
CA THR A 186 10.50 -14.19 -3.56
C THR A 186 11.18 -15.53 -3.90
N GLU A 187 12.51 -15.55 -4.05
CA GLU A 187 13.27 -16.73 -4.45
C GLU A 187 13.12 -17.90 -3.46
N GLY A 188 13.07 -19.12 -3.99
CA GLY A 188 12.92 -20.34 -3.18
C GLY A 188 11.53 -20.56 -2.58
N LEU A 189 10.53 -19.74 -2.94
CA LEU A 189 9.18 -19.83 -2.37
C LEU A 189 8.50 -21.17 -2.65
N ALA A 190 8.60 -21.72 -3.86
CA ALA A 190 7.98 -22.99 -4.21
C ALA A 190 8.53 -24.15 -3.35
N ASP A 191 9.86 -24.22 -3.20
CA ASP A 191 10.54 -25.21 -2.36
C ASP A 191 10.16 -25.03 -0.88
N HIS A 192 10.14 -23.79 -0.38
CA HIS A 192 9.72 -23.47 0.99
C HIS A 192 8.29 -23.97 1.29
N LEU A 193 7.40 -23.90 0.30
CA LEU A 193 6.01 -24.32 0.43
C LEU A 193 5.76 -25.78 0.08
N GLY A 194 6.77 -26.51 -0.42
CA GLY A 194 6.60 -27.88 -0.94
C GLY A 194 5.64 -27.95 -2.14
N VAL A 195 5.60 -26.89 -2.96
CA VAL A 195 4.75 -26.80 -4.16
C VAL A 195 5.59 -26.99 -5.41
N ASP A 196 5.03 -27.66 -6.42
CA ASP A 196 5.66 -27.77 -7.74
C ASP A 196 6.05 -26.37 -8.29
N PRO A 197 7.33 -26.15 -8.68
CA PRO A 197 7.79 -24.86 -9.19
C PRO A 197 7.04 -24.36 -10.44
N GLY A 198 6.48 -25.26 -11.25
CA GLY A 198 5.63 -24.91 -12.39
C GLY A 198 4.29 -24.29 -11.96
N ARG A 199 3.82 -24.59 -10.75
CA ARG A 199 2.58 -24.07 -10.18
C ARG A 199 2.76 -22.92 -9.20
N CYS A 200 3.98 -22.59 -8.82
CA CYS A 200 4.28 -21.40 -8.03
C CYS A 200 5.57 -20.76 -8.56
N ARG A 201 5.43 -19.88 -9.56
CA ARG A 201 6.57 -19.14 -10.11
C ARG A 201 6.72 -17.82 -9.40
N THR A 202 7.94 -17.31 -9.36
CA THR A 202 8.28 -16.05 -8.71
C THR A 202 8.87 -15.09 -9.73
N GLN A 203 8.50 -13.82 -9.66
CA GLN A 203 8.94 -12.78 -10.58
C GLN A 203 9.26 -11.51 -9.79
N ASP A 204 10.52 -11.08 -9.85
CA ASP A 204 10.95 -9.76 -9.39
C ASP A 204 11.17 -8.89 -10.62
N VAL A 205 10.14 -8.12 -10.99
CA VAL A 205 10.14 -7.26 -12.18
C VAL A 205 10.16 -5.80 -11.77
N PRO A 206 10.79 -4.91 -12.57
CA PRO A 206 10.73 -3.47 -12.33
C PRO A 206 9.28 -2.98 -12.25
N GLN A 207 9.03 -1.94 -11.44
CA GLN A 207 7.69 -1.36 -11.25
C GLN A 207 7.03 -0.96 -12.58
N SER A 208 7.81 -0.47 -13.56
CA SER A 208 7.34 -0.09 -14.88
C SER A 208 6.74 -1.25 -15.69
N GLU A 209 7.16 -2.48 -15.41
CA GLU A 209 6.72 -3.69 -16.10
C GLU A 209 5.66 -4.47 -15.31
N LEU A 210 5.66 -4.33 -13.98
CA LEU A 210 4.79 -5.06 -13.06
C LEU A 210 3.32 -5.01 -13.48
N HIS A 211 2.78 -3.83 -13.76
CA HIS A 211 1.37 -3.68 -14.15
C HIS A 211 1.02 -4.42 -15.44
N THR A 212 1.93 -4.43 -16.41
CA THR A 212 1.74 -5.16 -17.67
C THR A 212 1.76 -6.66 -17.42
N GLU A 213 2.72 -7.15 -16.64
CA GLU A 213 2.82 -8.59 -16.34
C GLU A 213 1.65 -9.09 -15.47
N LEU A 214 1.21 -8.31 -14.47
CA LEU A 214 0.03 -8.63 -13.67
C LEU A 214 -1.22 -8.76 -14.53
N ALA A 215 -1.46 -7.77 -15.39
CA ALA A 215 -2.65 -7.69 -16.24
C ALA A 215 -2.83 -8.87 -17.22
N ARG A 216 -1.75 -9.60 -17.51
CA ARG A 216 -1.79 -10.81 -18.36
C ARG A 216 -2.38 -12.02 -17.63
N ARG A 217 -2.41 -12.03 -16.30
CA ARG A 217 -2.95 -13.14 -15.49
C ARG A 217 -4.46 -13.01 -15.39
N ARG A 218 -5.14 -14.16 -15.36
CA ARG A 218 -6.61 -14.23 -15.43
C ARG A 218 -7.30 -13.61 -14.22
N VAL A 219 -6.67 -13.71 -13.04
CA VAL A 219 -7.23 -13.28 -11.76
C VAL A 219 -6.12 -12.82 -10.83
N TYR A 220 -6.40 -11.83 -10.00
CA TYR A 220 -5.52 -11.44 -8.89
C TYR A 220 -6.01 -12.05 -7.57
N VAL A 221 -5.11 -12.68 -6.83
CA VAL A 221 -5.39 -13.28 -5.52
C VAL A 221 -4.68 -12.47 -4.44
N HIS A 222 -5.44 -12.04 -3.44
CA HIS A 222 -4.97 -11.27 -2.29
C HIS A 222 -5.11 -12.08 -0.99
N PRO A 223 -4.11 -12.92 -0.64
CA PRO A 223 -4.21 -13.85 0.49
C PRO A 223 -3.81 -13.20 1.83
N VAL A 224 -3.64 -11.88 1.87
CA VAL A 224 -3.06 -11.17 3.01
C VAL A 224 -4.00 -11.22 4.21
N ARG A 225 -3.48 -11.55 5.40
CA ARG A 225 -4.27 -11.64 6.64
C ARG A 225 -4.19 -10.41 7.51
N TRP A 226 -3.01 -9.80 7.59
CA TRP A 226 -2.73 -8.75 8.57
C TRP A 226 -1.80 -7.68 8.02
N THR A 227 -2.39 -6.79 7.23
CA THR A 227 -1.81 -5.52 6.82
C THR A 227 -2.93 -4.51 6.74
N SER A 228 -2.65 -3.20 6.78
CA SER A 228 -3.69 -2.17 6.63
C SER A 228 -4.57 -2.39 5.38
N LEU A 229 -3.99 -2.16 4.20
CA LEU A 229 -4.56 -2.51 2.89
C LEU A 229 -3.39 -2.65 1.92
N GLY A 230 -3.33 -3.75 1.17
CA GLY A 230 -2.28 -3.88 0.17
C GLY A 230 -2.57 -2.99 -1.04
N LEU A 231 -1.70 -2.00 -1.32
CA LEU A 231 -1.85 -1.18 -2.53
C LEU A 231 -1.91 -2.02 -3.82
N SER A 232 -1.26 -3.19 -3.84
CA SER A 232 -1.32 -4.10 -4.97
C SER A 232 -2.71 -4.65 -5.27
N LEU A 233 -3.61 -4.72 -4.27
CA LEU A 233 -5.03 -5.02 -4.50
C LEU A 233 -5.70 -3.89 -5.27
N LEU A 234 -5.50 -2.65 -4.82
CA LEU A 234 -6.07 -1.47 -5.48
C LEU A 234 -5.50 -1.27 -6.89
N GLU A 235 -4.21 -1.52 -7.08
CA GLU A 235 -3.55 -1.51 -8.39
C GLU A 235 -4.14 -2.59 -9.31
N ALA A 236 -4.35 -3.82 -8.82
CA ALA A 236 -5.00 -4.88 -9.60
C ALA A 236 -6.43 -4.52 -10.02
N MET A 237 -7.21 -3.91 -9.11
CA MET A 237 -8.55 -3.40 -9.43
C MET A 237 -8.46 -2.30 -10.49
N HIS A 238 -7.54 -1.35 -10.38
CA HIS A 238 -7.32 -0.33 -11.41
C HIS A 238 -6.96 -0.95 -12.76
N LEU A 239 -6.18 -2.02 -12.80
CA LEU A 239 -5.85 -2.68 -14.07
C LEU A 239 -7.07 -3.33 -14.76
N GLY A 240 -8.21 -3.47 -14.06
CA GLY A 240 -9.40 -4.16 -14.55
C GLY A 240 -9.35 -5.66 -14.29
N MET A 241 -8.54 -6.11 -13.33
CA MET A 241 -8.46 -7.53 -12.98
C MET A 241 -9.65 -7.93 -12.10
N PRO A 242 -10.25 -9.13 -12.30
CA PRO A 242 -11.07 -9.71 -11.25
C PRO A 242 -10.19 -10.05 -10.06
N VAL A 243 -10.68 -9.76 -8.85
CA VAL A 243 -9.94 -9.97 -7.60
C VAL A 243 -10.63 -11.00 -6.72
N VAL A 244 -9.82 -11.85 -6.09
CA VAL A 244 -10.23 -12.81 -5.05
C VAL A 244 -9.40 -12.52 -3.81
N ALA A 245 -10.04 -12.19 -2.70
CA ALA A 245 -9.35 -11.67 -1.53
C ALA A 245 -9.88 -12.23 -0.21
N LEU A 246 -9.00 -12.34 0.79
CA LEU A 246 -9.44 -12.60 2.17
C LEU A 246 -10.28 -11.44 2.70
N ALA A 247 -11.34 -11.75 3.44
CA ALA A 247 -12.18 -10.75 4.13
C ALA A 247 -11.52 -10.30 5.44
N THR A 248 -10.33 -9.73 5.33
CA THR A 248 -9.50 -9.28 6.45
C THR A 248 -9.14 -7.80 6.29
N THR A 249 -8.96 -7.13 7.43
CA THR A 249 -8.57 -5.71 7.50
C THR A 249 -9.48 -4.82 6.65
N GLU A 250 -8.95 -3.94 5.80
CA GLU A 250 -9.76 -3.01 5.01
C GLU A 250 -10.36 -3.63 3.73
N VAL A 251 -10.08 -4.90 3.42
CA VAL A 251 -10.45 -5.50 2.13
C VAL A 251 -11.97 -5.43 1.86
N THR A 252 -12.81 -5.58 2.88
CA THR A 252 -14.27 -5.56 2.71
C THR A 252 -14.82 -4.19 2.33
N GLU A 253 -14.14 -3.11 2.74
CA GLU A 253 -14.48 -1.74 2.32
C GLU A 253 -13.92 -1.47 0.92
N ALA A 254 -12.68 -1.93 0.66
CA ALA A 254 -12.01 -1.68 -0.61
C ALA A 254 -12.64 -2.42 -1.80
N VAL A 255 -13.20 -3.62 -1.58
CA VAL A 255 -13.78 -4.46 -2.62
C VAL A 255 -15.28 -4.65 -2.35
N PRO A 256 -16.15 -3.74 -2.84
CA PRO A 256 -17.58 -3.84 -2.61
C PRO A 256 -18.21 -5.04 -3.35
N PRO A 257 -19.45 -5.44 -2.99
CA PRO A 257 -20.15 -6.53 -3.67
C PRO A 257 -20.19 -6.33 -5.20
N GLY A 258 -19.78 -7.36 -5.94
CA GLY A 258 -19.70 -7.33 -7.41
C GLY A 258 -18.35 -6.87 -7.98
N ALA A 259 -17.47 -6.27 -7.16
CA ALA A 259 -16.12 -5.85 -7.56
C ALA A 259 -15.05 -6.95 -7.36
N GLY A 260 -15.45 -8.15 -6.92
CA GLY A 260 -14.56 -9.27 -6.63
C GLY A 260 -15.24 -10.30 -5.75
N VAL A 261 -14.48 -11.33 -5.36
CA VAL A 261 -14.92 -12.32 -4.37
C VAL A 261 -14.11 -12.14 -3.10
N VAL A 262 -14.80 -11.76 -2.01
CA VAL A 262 -14.21 -11.50 -0.70
C VAL A 262 -14.78 -12.48 0.32
N SER A 263 -13.93 -13.25 0.98
CA SER A 263 -14.35 -14.27 1.95
C SER A 263 -13.22 -14.70 2.87
N ASN A 264 -13.54 -15.22 4.06
CA ASN A 264 -12.59 -15.93 4.93
C ASN A 264 -12.64 -17.46 4.75
N ARG A 265 -13.48 -17.94 3.83
CA ARG A 265 -13.63 -19.35 3.46
C ARG A 265 -12.76 -19.68 2.25
N ILE A 266 -11.70 -20.45 2.47
CA ILE A 266 -10.72 -20.78 1.42
C ILE A 266 -11.36 -21.56 0.27
N ASP A 267 -12.31 -22.44 0.55
CA ASP A 267 -13.07 -23.16 -0.48
C ASP A 267 -13.77 -22.18 -1.44
N VAL A 268 -14.49 -21.19 -0.90
CA VAL A 268 -15.15 -20.13 -1.70
C VAL A 268 -14.15 -19.35 -2.55
N LEU A 269 -12.99 -19.00 -1.99
CA LEU A 269 -11.97 -18.26 -2.73
C LEU A 269 -11.34 -19.11 -3.84
N THR A 270 -11.06 -20.40 -3.58
CA THR A 270 -10.50 -21.29 -4.59
C THR A 270 -11.49 -21.64 -5.70
N ASP A 271 -12.78 -21.73 -5.39
CA ASP A 271 -13.84 -21.91 -6.38
C ASP A 271 -13.94 -20.68 -7.29
N ALA A 272 -13.93 -19.48 -6.72
CA ALA A 272 -13.91 -18.23 -7.50
C ALA A 272 -12.70 -18.13 -8.43
N VAL A 273 -11.52 -18.56 -7.98
CA VAL A 273 -10.33 -18.63 -8.84
C VAL A 273 -10.57 -19.56 -10.03
N ARG A 274 -11.14 -20.76 -9.81
CA ARG A 274 -11.46 -21.69 -10.91
C ARG A 274 -12.49 -21.11 -11.87
N ASP A 275 -13.52 -20.44 -11.35
CA ASP A 275 -14.59 -19.83 -12.13
C ASP A 275 -14.04 -18.73 -13.06
N PHE A 276 -13.19 -17.83 -12.54
CA PHE A 276 -12.55 -16.80 -13.37
C PHE A 276 -11.58 -17.37 -14.41
N LEU A 277 -10.95 -18.52 -14.13
CA LEU A 277 -10.16 -19.24 -15.13
C LEU A 277 -11.04 -19.80 -16.26
N ALA A 278 -12.16 -20.43 -15.90
CA ALA A 278 -13.06 -21.09 -16.84
C ALA A 278 -13.91 -20.13 -17.68
N ASP A 279 -14.34 -18.99 -17.12
CA ASP A 279 -15.19 -18.02 -17.80
C ASP A 279 -14.53 -16.62 -17.89
N PRO A 280 -13.79 -16.35 -18.99
CA PRO A 280 -13.17 -15.05 -19.20
C PRO A 280 -14.15 -13.89 -19.40
N LEU A 281 -15.41 -14.14 -19.79
CA LEU A 281 -16.42 -13.07 -19.90
C LEU A 281 -16.90 -12.65 -18.51
N HIS A 282 -17.12 -13.62 -17.62
CA HIS A 282 -17.42 -13.35 -16.23
C HIS A 282 -16.27 -12.62 -15.52
N ALA A 283 -15.04 -13.11 -15.70
CA ALA A 283 -13.82 -12.46 -15.20
C ALA A 283 -13.72 -10.99 -15.64
N ARG A 284 -14.00 -10.71 -16.92
CA ARG A 284 -14.02 -9.35 -17.46
C ARG A 284 -15.06 -8.47 -16.78
N ALA A 285 -16.30 -8.95 -16.66
CA ALA A 285 -17.38 -8.17 -16.07
C ALA A 285 -17.08 -7.80 -14.60
N VAL A 286 -16.53 -8.74 -13.82
CA VAL A 286 -16.11 -8.47 -12.44
C VAL A 286 -14.92 -7.51 -12.40
N GLY A 287 -13.95 -7.66 -13.29
CA GLY A 287 -12.81 -6.74 -13.40
C GLY A 287 -13.20 -5.31 -13.78
N GLU A 288 -14.18 -5.13 -14.67
CA GLU A 288 -14.75 -3.84 -15.02
C GLU A 288 -15.43 -3.18 -13.81
N ALA A 289 -16.18 -3.95 -13.02
CA ALA A 289 -16.78 -3.48 -11.77
C ALA A 289 -15.72 -3.14 -10.71
N ALA A 290 -14.66 -3.95 -10.59
CA ALA A 290 -13.52 -3.70 -9.71
C ALA A 290 -12.85 -2.37 -10.04
N ARG A 291 -12.57 -2.12 -11.32
CA ARG A 291 -11.99 -0.86 -11.77
C ARG A 291 -12.91 0.33 -11.50
N ALA A 292 -14.20 0.20 -11.75
CA ALA A 292 -15.16 1.27 -11.49
C ALA A 292 -15.18 1.66 -10.00
N ALA A 293 -15.19 0.66 -9.10
CA ALA A 293 -15.11 0.89 -7.66
C ALA A 293 -13.78 1.56 -7.26
N ALA A 294 -12.65 1.06 -7.80
CA ALA A 294 -11.34 1.60 -7.47
C ALA A 294 -11.14 3.04 -7.97
N LEU A 295 -11.65 3.40 -9.14
CA LEU A 295 -11.60 4.78 -9.63
C LEU A 295 -12.49 5.73 -8.82
N ALA A 296 -13.65 5.26 -8.37
CA ALA A 296 -14.58 6.06 -7.59
C ALA A 296 -14.03 6.37 -6.18
N HIS A 297 -13.36 5.41 -5.56
CA HIS A 297 -12.92 5.52 -4.17
C HIS A 297 -11.43 5.81 -4.03
N TYR A 298 -10.56 5.18 -4.83
CA TYR A 298 -9.10 5.24 -4.65
C TYR A 298 -8.37 6.03 -5.75
N GLY A 299 -9.10 6.89 -6.47
CA GLY A 299 -8.53 7.77 -7.49
C GLY A 299 -7.65 8.88 -6.90
N LEU A 300 -6.56 9.20 -7.60
CA LEU A 300 -5.61 10.24 -7.18
C LEU A 300 -6.24 11.61 -6.86
N PRO A 301 -7.20 12.17 -7.64
CA PRO A 301 -7.76 13.49 -7.34
C PRO A 301 -8.42 13.55 -5.95
N ARG A 302 -9.27 12.56 -5.62
CA ARG A 302 -9.94 12.48 -4.30
C ARG A 302 -8.91 12.41 -3.17
N PHE A 303 -7.90 11.56 -3.33
CA PHE A 303 -6.81 11.43 -2.37
C PHE A 303 -6.09 12.76 -2.10
N LEU A 304 -5.76 13.51 -3.15
CA LEU A 304 -5.09 14.80 -3.00
C LEU A 304 -6.01 15.84 -2.35
N ASP A 305 -7.30 15.88 -2.71
CA ASP A 305 -8.27 16.78 -2.11
C ASP A 305 -8.47 16.52 -0.61
N ASP A 306 -8.48 15.24 -0.19
CA ASP A 306 -8.58 14.86 1.21
C ASP A 306 -7.35 15.31 2.01
N TRP A 307 -6.14 15.13 1.45
CA TRP A 307 -4.92 15.64 2.06
C TRP A 307 -4.90 17.17 2.11
N GLU A 308 -5.31 17.85 1.05
CA GLU A 308 -5.40 19.33 1.01
C GLU A 308 -6.30 19.87 2.13
N ARG A 309 -7.45 19.23 2.35
CA ARG A 309 -8.37 19.61 3.43
C ARG A 309 -7.72 19.39 4.80
N LEU A 310 -7.14 18.21 5.04
CA LEU A 310 -6.48 17.90 6.30
C LEU A 310 -5.32 18.86 6.59
N LEU A 311 -4.46 19.10 5.60
CA LEU A 311 -3.29 19.98 5.78
C LEU A 311 -3.74 21.42 6.09
N LYS A 312 -4.83 21.91 5.49
CA LYS A 312 -5.45 23.21 5.82
C LYS A 312 -6.09 23.25 7.20
N GLU A 313 -6.44 22.13 7.80
CA GLU A 313 -6.97 22.08 9.18
C GLU A 313 -5.83 22.08 10.19
N VAL A 314 -4.78 21.30 9.94
CA VAL A 314 -3.61 21.15 10.83
C VAL A 314 -2.73 22.39 10.88
N THR A 315 -2.71 23.21 9.81
CA THR A 315 -1.86 24.41 9.71
C THR A 315 -2.57 25.73 10.05
N ARG A 316 -3.77 25.67 10.63
CA ARG A 316 -4.54 26.85 11.08
C ARG A 316 -4.00 27.50 12.34
#